data_AF-A0A3B1JUI0-F1
#
_entry.id   AF-A0A3B1JUI0-F1
#
_cell.length_a   1.000
_cell.length_b   1.000
_cell.length_c   1.000
_cell.angle_alpha   90.00
_cell.angle_beta   90.00
_cell.angle_gamma   90.00
#
_symmetry.space_group_name_H-M   'P 1'
#
loop_
_entity.id
_entity.type
_entity.pdbx_description
1 polymer ?
#
loop_
_entity_poly.entity_id
_entity_poly.type
_entity_poly.pdbx_seq_one_letter_code
_entity_poly.pdbx_strand_id
1 'polypeptide(L)'
;MTRTCTSASPRRRSSSAKEAEDKIKKALEKGEVLPTEARFDSNCITPGTEFMARLQEQLKYFVHSKLSTDRDVAGSPVCVVLQTPGEGEHKIMEFIRSEIVKPGHDPNTRHCLYGLDADLIMLGLTSHEPHFSLLREEVRFGGKKNQKRITAPEETTFHLLHLSLMREYIDYEFSPLRVSIDDWILMGFLVGNDFIPHLPHLHINHDALPLLYRTYITVLPTLGGYLNENGNLNLAHFEKYLEKLAEFDREHFSEVFVDLKWFESKVGNKYLNEAAGLLIILFYFILFFSQTFEDSLCLAALDGGKDSRCASGKGIHTHTHTHTHTHTHHTHTHTHTCKKKKNEFLASQARCYVEGIQWILHYYYHGVQSWSWYYPYHYAPFLSDVRNIAGLRLTFDLGKPFMPFEQLLGVLPAASKDLLPKCYQHLMTSEGSPIIEYYPLDFKTDLNGKQQEWEAVVLIPFIDEAHLGHLTVTLLLLLN
;
A
#
# COMPACT_ATOMS: atom_id res chain seq x y z
N MET A 1 -4.81 -12.98 6.52
CA MET A 1 -4.69 -11.61 5.96
C MET A 1 -5.01 -11.68 4.48
N THR A 2 -5.36 -10.56 3.84
CA THR A 2 -5.50 -10.50 2.37
C THR A 2 -4.12 -10.60 1.72
N ARG A 3 -4.06 -11.09 0.48
CA ARG A 3 -2.84 -11.24 -0.29
C ARG A 3 -2.18 -9.89 -0.59
N THR A 4 -3.00 -8.85 -0.73
CA THR A 4 -2.54 -7.46 -0.86
C THR A 4 -1.69 -7.03 0.34
N CYS A 5 -2.15 -7.28 1.58
CA CYS A 5 -1.36 -7.02 2.79
C CYS A 5 -0.12 -7.90 2.86
N THR A 6 -0.18 -9.13 2.33
CA THR A 6 1.00 -10.01 2.22
C THR A 6 1.96 -9.61 1.10
N SER A 7 1.71 -8.55 0.33
CA SER A 7 2.66 -8.02 -0.66
C SER A 7 3.47 -6.83 -0.14
N ALA A 8 2.88 -6.01 0.75
CA ALA A 8 3.53 -4.92 1.46
C ALA A 8 4.23 -5.37 2.76
N SER A 9 3.60 -6.27 3.53
CA SER A 9 4.14 -6.79 4.79
C SER A 9 5.53 -7.44 4.67
N PRO A 10 5.84 -8.28 3.65
CA PRO A 10 7.15 -8.92 3.54
C PRO A 10 8.24 -7.89 3.29
N ARG A 11 7.96 -6.82 2.55
CA ARG A 11 8.92 -5.72 2.32
C ARG A 11 9.32 -5.05 3.62
N ARG A 12 8.32 -4.67 4.44
CA ARG A 12 8.55 -4.06 5.76
C ARG A 12 9.36 -4.99 6.67
N ARG A 13 9.01 -6.29 6.70
CA ARG A 13 9.67 -7.30 7.55
C ARG A 13 11.09 -7.60 7.11
N SER A 14 11.33 -7.79 5.81
CA SER A 14 12.66 -7.97 5.25
C SER A 14 13.54 -6.74 5.49
N SER A 15 13.00 -5.52 5.35
CA SER A 15 13.72 -4.30 5.72
C SER A 15 14.10 -4.28 7.20
N SER A 16 13.14 -4.58 8.09
CA SER A 16 13.39 -4.60 9.54
C SER A 16 14.42 -5.66 9.97
N ALA A 17 14.45 -6.81 9.29
CA ALA A 17 15.44 -7.86 9.51
C ALA A 17 16.82 -7.45 8.99
N LYS A 18 16.90 -6.78 7.83
CA LYS A 18 18.15 -6.25 7.30
C LYS A 18 18.72 -5.16 8.20
N GLU A 19 17.90 -4.19 8.62
CA GLU A 19 18.31 -3.14 9.56
C GLU A 19 18.80 -3.71 10.90
N ALA A 20 18.17 -4.79 11.36
CA ALA A 20 18.56 -5.51 12.56
C ALA A 20 19.97 -6.08 12.45
N GLU A 21 20.23 -6.82 11.37
CA GLU A 21 21.52 -7.42 11.08
C GLU A 21 22.60 -6.35 10.90
N ASP A 22 22.30 -5.27 10.17
CA ASP A 22 23.22 -4.15 9.96
C ASP A 22 23.58 -3.43 11.28
N LYS A 23 22.62 -3.27 12.19
CA LYS A 23 22.88 -2.70 13.52
C LYS A 23 23.81 -3.59 14.34
N ILE A 24 23.60 -4.91 14.29
CA ILE A 24 24.46 -5.89 14.99
C ILE A 24 25.87 -5.88 14.40
N LYS A 25 25.98 -5.93 13.06
CA LYS A 25 27.26 -5.88 12.36
C LYS A 25 28.04 -4.61 12.71
N LYS A 26 27.39 -3.44 12.68
CA LYS A 26 28.00 -2.15 13.06
C LYS A 26 28.42 -2.13 14.54
N ALA A 27 27.67 -2.75 15.44
CA ALA A 27 28.04 -2.84 16.86
C ALA A 27 29.29 -3.72 17.06
N LEU A 28 29.34 -4.87 16.37
CA LEU A 28 30.49 -5.77 16.39
C LEU A 28 31.75 -5.12 15.79
N GLU A 29 31.62 -4.39 14.67
CA GLU A 29 32.71 -3.64 14.05
C GLU A 29 33.27 -2.54 14.98
N LYS A 30 32.42 -1.98 15.85
CA LYS A 30 32.83 -1.00 16.87
C LYS A 30 33.38 -1.65 18.15
N GLY A 31 33.39 -2.97 18.25
CA GLY A 31 33.82 -3.70 19.44
C GLY A 31 32.85 -3.59 20.62
N GLU A 32 31.58 -3.26 20.38
CA GLU A 32 30.55 -3.20 21.41
C GLU A 32 30.14 -4.62 21.85
N VAL A 33 29.96 -4.83 23.16
CA VAL A 33 29.49 -6.12 23.70
C VAL A 33 27.98 -6.21 23.48
N LEU A 34 27.54 -7.24 22.75
CA LEU A 34 26.11 -7.48 22.53
C LEU A 34 25.41 -7.90 23.84
N PRO A 35 24.14 -7.51 24.04
CA PRO A 35 23.36 -7.97 25.19
C PRO A 35 23.30 -9.50 25.27
N THR A 36 23.30 -10.04 26.49
CA THR A 36 23.21 -11.49 26.74
C THR A 36 21.81 -12.04 26.47
N GLU A 37 20.78 -11.19 26.61
CA GLU A 37 19.40 -11.54 26.30
C GLU A 37 19.15 -11.51 24.78
N ALA A 38 18.45 -12.53 24.29
CA ALA A 38 18.02 -12.57 22.91
C ALA A 38 17.12 -11.36 22.60
N ARG A 39 17.39 -10.70 21.48
CA ARG A 39 16.58 -9.58 21.02
C ARG A 39 15.14 -10.02 20.77
N PHE A 40 14.18 -9.20 21.16
CA PHE A 40 12.79 -9.37 20.75
C PHE A 40 12.68 -9.23 19.22
N ASP A 41 12.33 -10.32 18.53
CA ASP A 41 12.01 -10.29 17.10
C ASP A 41 10.56 -9.82 16.91
N SER A 42 10.38 -8.58 16.46
CA SER A 42 9.06 -8.00 16.20
C SER A 42 8.27 -8.74 15.13
N ASN A 43 8.92 -9.53 14.26
CA ASN A 43 8.22 -10.37 13.29
C ASN A 43 7.34 -11.45 13.97
N CYS A 44 7.56 -11.73 15.26
CA CYS A 44 6.69 -12.60 16.05
C CYS A 44 5.27 -12.04 16.24
N ILE A 45 5.06 -10.73 16.04
CA ILE A 45 3.75 -10.06 16.08
C ILE A 45 3.03 -10.30 14.74
N THR A 46 2.72 -11.57 14.48
CA THR A 46 2.06 -12.03 13.26
C THR A 46 1.13 -13.19 13.57
N PRO A 47 -0.11 -13.19 13.07
CA PRO A 47 -1.00 -14.33 13.22
C PRO A 47 -0.33 -15.64 12.78
N GLY A 48 -0.46 -16.69 13.61
CA GLY A 48 0.15 -18.01 13.36
C GLY A 48 1.40 -18.30 14.18
N THR A 49 2.03 -17.30 14.80
CA THR A 49 3.19 -17.54 15.68
C THR A 49 2.75 -18.03 17.06
N GLU A 50 3.65 -18.74 17.76
CA GLU A 50 3.44 -19.14 19.16
C GLU A 50 3.22 -17.92 20.06
N PHE A 51 3.95 -16.83 19.80
CA PHE A 51 3.79 -15.56 20.53
C PHE A 51 2.34 -15.06 20.49
N MET A 52 1.72 -15.01 19.30
CA MET A 52 0.33 -14.53 19.16
C MET A 52 -0.69 -15.49 19.78
N ALA A 53 -0.42 -16.80 19.79
CA ALA A 53 -1.26 -17.77 20.47
C ALA A 53 -1.25 -17.55 22.00
N ARG A 54 -0.07 -17.38 22.60
CA ARG A 54 0.07 -17.07 24.04
C ARG A 54 -0.53 -15.73 24.40
N LEU A 55 -0.33 -14.72 23.54
CA LEU A 55 -0.91 -13.39 23.72
C LEU A 55 -2.44 -13.45 23.77
N GLN A 56 -3.06 -14.21 22.87
CA GLN A 56 -4.52 -14.41 22.84
C GLN A 56 -5.04 -15.05 24.13
N GLU A 57 -4.40 -16.11 24.61
CA GLU A 57 -4.80 -16.76 25.87
C GLU A 57 -4.66 -15.81 27.05
N GLN A 58 -3.54 -15.08 27.12
CA GLN A 58 -3.28 -14.14 28.20
C GLN A 58 -4.26 -12.95 28.17
N LEU A 59 -4.64 -12.44 26.99
CA LEU A 59 -5.63 -11.37 26.86
C LEU A 59 -7.03 -11.82 27.27
N LYS A 60 -7.44 -13.04 26.89
CA LYS A 60 -8.70 -13.62 27.35
C LYS A 60 -8.73 -13.72 28.88
N TYR A 61 -7.67 -14.28 29.47
CA TYR A 61 -7.53 -14.36 30.91
C TYR A 61 -7.57 -12.98 31.57
N PHE A 62 -6.82 -12.01 31.04
CA PHE A 62 -6.78 -10.64 31.54
C PHE A 62 -8.17 -9.98 31.52
N VAL A 63 -8.92 -10.09 30.42
CA VAL A 63 -10.28 -9.55 30.31
C VAL A 63 -11.22 -10.21 31.32
N HIS A 64 -11.19 -11.54 31.46
CA HIS A 64 -12.02 -12.23 32.47
C HIS A 64 -11.66 -11.83 33.90
N SER A 65 -10.36 -11.68 34.19
CA SER A 65 -9.88 -11.20 35.49
C SER A 65 -10.36 -9.77 35.76
N LYS A 66 -10.27 -8.87 34.77
CA LYS A 66 -10.71 -7.49 34.92
C LYS A 66 -12.23 -7.37 35.09
N LEU A 67 -13.01 -8.08 34.28
CA LEU A 67 -14.48 -8.07 34.42
C LEU A 67 -14.97 -8.65 35.76
N SER A 68 -14.18 -9.50 36.42
CA SER A 68 -14.54 -10.08 37.73
C SER A 68 -14.01 -9.29 38.93
N THR A 69 -12.91 -8.54 38.77
CA THR A 69 -12.24 -7.82 39.87
C THR A 69 -12.52 -6.32 39.88
N ASP A 70 -12.74 -5.73 38.71
CA ASP A 70 -12.87 -4.29 38.53
C ASP A 70 -14.34 -3.88 38.40
N ARG A 71 -14.84 -3.07 39.34
CA ARG A 71 -16.23 -2.64 39.36
C ARG A 71 -16.56 -1.66 38.24
N ASP A 72 -15.57 -0.90 37.76
CA ASP A 72 -15.80 0.13 36.75
C ASP A 72 -15.97 -0.47 35.34
N VAL A 73 -15.44 -1.68 35.13
CA VAL A 73 -15.55 -2.42 33.86
C VAL A 73 -16.63 -3.52 33.94
N ALA A 74 -17.09 -3.85 35.14
CA ALA A 74 -18.12 -4.86 35.36
C ALA A 74 -19.43 -4.51 34.61
N GLY A 75 -19.86 -5.42 33.73
CA GLY A 75 -21.07 -5.25 32.92
C GLY A 75 -20.84 -4.60 31.54
N SER A 76 -19.63 -4.15 31.22
CA SER A 76 -19.30 -3.69 29.87
C SER A 76 -19.17 -4.86 28.89
N PRO A 77 -19.80 -4.81 27.71
CA PRO A 77 -19.57 -5.82 26.67
C PRO A 77 -18.16 -5.67 26.10
N VAL A 78 -17.30 -6.66 26.35
CA VAL A 78 -15.91 -6.69 25.85
C VAL A 78 -15.74 -7.85 24.87
N CYS A 79 -15.11 -7.58 23.71
CA CYS A 79 -14.82 -8.57 22.68
C CYS A 79 -13.32 -8.61 22.37
N VAL A 80 -12.73 -9.80 22.26
CA VAL A 80 -11.30 -10.01 21.95
C VAL A 80 -11.17 -10.83 20.67
N VAL A 81 -10.54 -10.26 19.64
CA VAL A 81 -10.58 -10.78 18.26
C VAL A 81 -9.19 -10.85 17.62
N LEU A 82 -8.36 -11.83 18.02
CA LEU A 82 -7.01 -12.04 17.44
C LEU A 82 -6.89 -13.16 16.41
N GLN A 83 -7.67 -14.24 16.54
CA GLN A 83 -7.54 -15.45 15.70
C GLN A 83 -8.41 -15.44 14.44
N THR A 84 -9.24 -14.42 14.25
CA THR A 84 -10.05 -14.29 13.04
C THR A 84 -9.26 -13.61 11.92
N PRO A 85 -9.41 -14.06 10.66
CA PRO A 85 -8.81 -13.40 9.51
C PRO A 85 -9.23 -11.92 9.40
N GLY A 86 -8.33 -11.10 8.86
CA GLY A 86 -8.56 -9.67 8.65
C GLY A 86 -7.70 -8.80 9.56
N GLU A 87 -7.44 -7.57 9.11
CA GLU A 87 -6.70 -6.57 9.89
C GLU A 87 -7.54 -6.03 11.03
N GLY A 88 -6.87 -5.57 12.10
CA GLY A 88 -7.55 -5.11 13.32
C GLY A 88 -8.54 -3.98 13.04
N GLU A 89 -8.08 -2.95 12.34
CA GLU A 89 -8.88 -1.77 11.99
C GLU A 89 -10.10 -2.11 11.10
N HIS A 90 -9.94 -2.99 10.11
CA HIS A 90 -11.04 -3.40 9.24
C HIS A 90 -12.05 -4.30 9.96
N LYS A 91 -11.62 -5.13 10.91
CA LYS A 91 -12.52 -5.90 11.78
C LYS A 91 -13.36 -4.98 12.68
N ILE A 92 -12.74 -3.91 13.20
CA ILE A 92 -13.46 -2.90 13.99
C ILE A 92 -14.48 -2.18 13.11
N MET A 93 -14.10 -1.75 11.91
CA MET A 93 -15.04 -1.07 11.00
C MET A 93 -16.15 -1.98 10.50
N GLU A 94 -15.87 -3.27 10.28
CA GLU A 94 -16.90 -4.25 9.96
C GLU A 94 -17.89 -4.42 11.11
N PHE A 95 -17.41 -4.47 12.35
CA PHE A 95 -18.26 -4.46 13.54
C PHE A 95 -19.14 -3.21 13.58
N ILE A 96 -18.56 -2.00 13.43
CA ILE A 96 -19.31 -0.74 13.45
C ILE A 96 -20.39 -0.72 12.36
N ARG A 97 -20.07 -1.08 11.13
CA ARG A 97 -21.05 -1.20 10.04
C ARG A 97 -22.17 -2.19 10.38
N SER A 98 -21.83 -3.32 10.99
CA SER A 98 -22.82 -4.34 11.38
C SER A 98 -23.75 -3.87 12.50
N GLU A 99 -23.30 -2.97 13.38
CA GLU A 99 -24.14 -2.35 14.41
C GLU A 99 -25.04 -1.27 13.82
N ILE A 100 -24.52 -0.41 12.94
CA ILE A 100 -25.27 0.70 12.31
C ILE A 100 -26.52 0.20 11.56
N VAL A 101 -26.43 -0.95 10.89
CA VAL A 101 -27.53 -1.54 10.11
C VAL A 101 -28.65 -2.10 10.99
N LYS A 102 -28.41 -2.31 12.30
CA LYS A 102 -29.43 -2.86 13.20
C LYS A 102 -30.56 -1.85 13.43
N PRO A 103 -31.84 -2.29 13.48
CA PRO A 103 -32.98 -1.39 13.63
C PRO A 103 -33.05 -0.64 14.96
N GLY A 104 -32.24 -1.03 15.95
CA GLY A 104 -32.13 -0.37 17.26
C GLY A 104 -30.85 0.43 17.46
N HIS A 105 -30.06 0.68 16.41
CA HIS A 105 -28.85 1.50 16.51
C HIS A 105 -29.19 2.93 16.94
N ASP A 106 -28.48 3.44 17.94
CA ASP A 106 -28.57 4.85 18.31
C ASP A 106 -27.64 5.67 17.38
N PRO A 107 -28.18 6.55 16.53
CA PRO A 107 -27.37 7.37 15.62
C PRO A 107 -26.47 8.37 16.35
N ASN A 108 -26.65 8.56 17.67
CA ASN A 108 -25.78 9.39 18.50
C ASN A 108 -24.73 8.59 19.29
N THR A 109 -24.54 7.30 18.95
CA THR A 109 -23.45 6.49 19.51
C THR A 109 -22.11 7.19 19.26
N ARG A 110 -21.31 7.30 20.32
CA ARG A 110 -20.01 7.97 20.29
C ARG A 110 -18.89 6.95 20.17
N HIS A 111 -18.16 7.01 19.08
CA HIS A 111 -17.06 6.09 18.78
C HIS A 111 -15.72 6.75 19.13
N CYS A 112 -14.86 6.00 19.82
CA CYS A 112 -13.48 6.39 20.09
C CYS A 112 -12.57 5.23 19.65
N LEU A 113 -11.77 5.45 18.61
CA LEU A 113 -10.85 4.44 18.08
C LEU A 113 -9.42 4.80 18.44
N TYR A 114 -8.70 3.85 19.04
CA TYR A 114 -7.31 4.02 19.39
C TYR A 114 -6.38 3.50 18.29
N GLY A 115 -5.41 4.32 17.88
CA GLY A 115 -4.31 3.90 17.02
C GLY A 115 -3.49 5.06 16.46
N LEU A 116 -2.33 4.73 15.88
CA LEU A 116 -1.38 5.71 15.35
C LEU A 116 -1.42 5.84 13.82
N ASP A 117 -2.09 4.91 13.14
CA ASP A 117 -2.08 4.80 11.69
C ASP A 117 -2.95 5.90 11.05
N ALA A 118 -2.49 6.44 9.92
CA ALA A 118 -3.21 7.48 9.19
C ALA A 118 -4.51 6.96 8.55
N ASP A 119 -4.52 5.67 8.19
CA ASP A 119 -5.66 4.96 7.59
C ASP A 119 -6.91 5.00 8.50
N LEU A 120 -6.72 5.12 9.81
CA LEU A 120 -7.82 5.27 10.79
C LEU A 120 -8.65 6.54 10.59
N ILE A 121 -8.06 7.61 10.04
CA ILE A 121 -8.79 8.82 9.70
C ILE A 121 -9.76 8.52 8.56
N MET A 122 -9.26 7.87 7.51
CA MET A 122 -10.06 7.49 6.35
C MET A 122 -11.16 6.50 6.76
N LEU A 123 -10.80 5.43 7.48
CA LEU A 123 -11.73 4.44 8.00
C LEU A 123 -12.80 5.04 8.93
N GLY A 124 -12.41 5.98 9.80
CA GLY A 124 -13.37 6.64 10.68
C GLY A 124 -14.36 7.49 9.89
N LEU A 125 -13.90 8.17 8.84
CA LEU A 125 -14.76 8.97 7.96
C LEU A 125 -15.74 8.12 7.14
N THR A 126 -15.33 6.94 6.65
CA THR A 126 -16.19 6.00 5.89
C THR A 126 -17.32 5.40 6.72
N SER A 127 -17.24 5.43 8.05
CA SER A 127 -18.34 4.98 8.90
C SER A 127 -19.60 5.87 8.78
N HIS A 128 -19.44 7.11 8.31
CA HIS A 128 -20.45 8.17 8.32
C HIS A 128 -21.12 8.46 9.68
N GLU A 129 -20.58 7.91 10.78
CA GLU A 129 -21.07 8.23 12.11
C GLU A 129 -20.68 9.68 12.48
N PRO A 130 -21.62 10.46 13.05
CA PRO A 130 -21.39 11.89 13.33
C PRO A 130 -20.43 12.11 14.51
N HIS A 131 -20.45 11.21 15.50
CA HIS A 131 -19.65 11.34 16.72
C HIS A 131 -18.51 10.33 16.74
N PHE A 132 -17.47 10.61 15.96
CA PHE A 132 -16.29 9.75 15.85
C PHE A 132 -15.01 10.52 16.24
N SER A 133 -14.21 9.95 17.14
CA SER A 133 -12.90 10.49 17.54
C SER A 133 -11.80 9.43 17.44
N LEU A 134 -10.58 9.86 17.15
CA LEU A 134 -9.39 9.02 17.22
C LEU A 134 -8.54 9.41 18.43
N LEU A 135 -8.16 8.42 19.25
CA LEU A 135 -7.24 8.58 20.36
C LEU A 135 -5.86 8.09 19.94
N ARG A 136 -4.82 8.91 20.13
CA ARG A 136 -3.44 8.56 19.78
C ARG A 136 -2.45 9.10 20.79
N GLU A 137 -1.33 8.41 20.97
CA GLU A 137 -0.22 8.93 21.76
C GLU A 137 0.39 10.19 21.08
N GLU A 138 0.87 11.13 21.89
CA GLU A 138 1.62 12.30 21.42
C GLU A 138 2.93 11.84 20.76
N VAL A 139 3.06 12.06 19.45
CA VAL A 139 4.31 11.83 18.73
C VAL A 139 5.12 13.13 18.72
N ARG A 140 6.23 13.16 19.46
CA ARG A 140 7.15 14.31 19.50
C ARG A 140 8.22 14.20 18.41
N PHE A 141 8.12 15.05 17.39
CA PHE A 141 9.13 15.15 16.34
C PHE A 141 10.35 15.95 16.82
N GLY A 142 11.57 15.50 16.52
CA GLY A 142 12.81 16.26 16.77
C GLY A 142 13.44 16.15 18.18
N GLY A 143 13.12 15.11 18.96
CA GLY A 143 13.72 14.89 20.28
C GLY A 143 15.23 14.52 20.24
N LYS A 144 16.00 14.97 21.25
CA LYS A 144 17.39 14.52 21.46
C LYS A 144 17.43 12.99 21.61
N LYS A 145 18.46 12.34 21.03
CA LYS A 145 18.69 10.87 21.00
C LYS A 145 18.66 10.13 22.36
N ASN A 146 18.51 10.84 23.49
CA ASN A 146 18.50 10.31 24.86
C ASN A 146 17.20 10.60 25.63
N GLN A 147 16.06 10.82 24.97
CA GLN A 147 14.79 10.89 25.70
C GLN A 147 14.53 9.55 26.39
N LYS A 148 14.48 9.56 27.73
CA LYS A 148 14.06 8.40 28.52
C LYS A 148 12.69 7.96 28.01
N ARG A 149 12.56 6.67 27.68
CA ARG A 149 11.26 6.06 27.37
C ARG A 149 10.34 6.34 28.56
N ILE A 150 9.21 7.00 28.31
CA ILE A 150 8.22 7.24 29.36
C ILE A 150 7.75 5.86 29.83
N THR A 151 7.98 5.56 31.10
CA THR A 151 7.61 4.26 31.70
C THR A 151 6.38 4.36 32.59
N ALA A 152 6.00 5.56 33.01
CA ALA A 152 4.83 5.81 33.84
C ALA A 152 3.61 6.09 32.95
N PRO A 153 2.50 5.34 33.07
CA PRO A 153 1.28 5.57 32.30
C PRO A 153 0.70 6.98 32.45
N GLU A 154 0.90 7.61 33.62
CA GLU A 154 0.38 8.94 33.96
C GLU A 154 1.12 10.07 33.22
N GLU A 155 2.34 9.80 32.74
CA GLU A 155 3.14 10.74 31.96
C GLU A 155 2.88 10.60 30.45
N THR A 156 2.14 9.56 30.03
CA THR A 156 1.76 9.36 28.63
C THR A 156 0.70 10.36 28.23
N THR A 157 1.04 11.23 27.28
CA THR A 157 0.14 12.23 26.72
C THR A 157 -0.59 11.67 25.50
N PHE A 158 -1.89 11.96 25.41
CA PHE A 158 -2.73 11.54 24.30
C PHE A 158 -3.32 12.75 23.59
N HIS A 159 -3.47 12.66 22.28
CA HIS A 159 -4.26 13.56 21.47
C HIS A 159 -5.58 12.89 21.08
N LEU A 160 -6.66 13.67 21.17
CA LEU A 160 -7.99 13.28 20.70
C LEU A 160 -8.30 14.06 19.43
N LEU A 161 -8.33 13.38 18.29
CA LEU A 161 -8.69 13.95 17.00
C LEU A 161 -10.19 13.75 16.75
N HIS A 162 -10.93 14.85 16.65
CA HIS A 162 -12.37 14.82 16.36
C HIS A 162 -12.62 14.79 14.86
N LEU A 163 -13.19 13.69 14.36
CA LEU A 163 -13.52 13.58 12.94
C LEU A 163 -14.72 14.48 12.58
N SER A 164 -15.58 14.81 13.55
CA SER A 164 -16.66 15.80 13.33
C SER A 164 -16.11 17.15 12.86
N LEU A 165 -15.09 17.68 13.54
CA LEU A 165 -14.42 18.93 13.14
C LEU A 165 -13.71 18.77 11.79
N MET A 166 -13.11 17.61 11.54
CA MET A 166 -12.48 17.34 10.25
C MET A 166 -13.48 17.40 9.09
N ARG A 167 -14.71 16.88 9.27
CA ARG A 167 -15.79 17.00 8.28
C ARG A 167 -16.13 18.47 8.01
N GLU A 168 -16.24 19.29 9.06
CA GLU A 168 -16.47 20.74 8.91
C GLU A 168 -15.33 21.45 8.16
N TYR A 169 -14.08 21.08 8.43
CA TYR A 169 -12.92 21.62 7.69
C TYR A 169 -12.91 21.20 6.22
N ILE A 170 -13.28 19.96 5.91
CA ILE A 170 -13.43 19.49 4.53
C ILE A 170 -14.55 20.29 3.85
N ASP A 171 -15.71 20.43 4.48
CA ASP A 171 -16.82 21.23 3.93
C ASP A 171 -16.42 22.68 3.68
N TYR A 172 -15.59 23.26 4.55
CA TYR A 172 -15.06 24.62 4.37
C TYR A 172 -14.08 24.73 3.21
N GLU A 173 -13.14 23.78 3.07
CA GLU A 173 -12.15 23.75 1.99
C GLU A 173 -12.83 23.67 0.61
N PHE A 174 -13.93 22.92 0.52
CA PHE A 174 -14.70 22.76 -0.71
C PHE A 174 -15.96 23.62 -0.79
N SER A 175 -16.12 24.63 0.09
CA SER A 175 -17.29 25.52 0.18
C SER A 175 -17.96 25.97 -1.14
N PRO A 176 -17.25 26.26 -2.26
CA PRO A 176 -17.92 26.54 -3.53
C PRO A 176 -18.74 25.37 -4.11
N LEU A 177 -18.61 24.16 -3.56
CA LEU A 177 -19.19 22.91 -4.05
C LEU A 177 -19.74 22.07 -2.89
N ARG A 178 -20.71 21.20 -3.18
CA ARG A 178 -21.12 20.14 -2.25
C ARG A 178 -20.19 18.95 -2.43
N VAL A 179 -19.12 18.87 -1.64
CA VAL A 179 -18.17 17.75 -1.68
C VAL A 179 -18.76 16.50 -1.02
N SER A 180 -18.47 15.34 -1.61
CA SER A 180 -18.68 14.07 -0.94
C SER A 180 -17.43 13.72 -0.13
N ILE A 181 -17.60 13.36 1.14
CA ILE A 181 -16.51 12.85 1.98
C ILE A 181 -15.88 11.59 1.32
N ASP A 182 -16.68 10.85 0.56
CA ASP A 182 -16.26 9.65 -0.15
C ASP A 182 -15.26 9.96 -1.28
N ASP A 183 -15.44 11.10 -1.96
CA ASP A 183 -14.50 11.59 -2.97
C ASP A 183 -13.23 12.14 -2.32
N TRP A 184 -13.36 12.75 -1.14
CA TRP A 184 -12.20 13.20 -0.36
C TRP A 184 -11.32 12.01 0.08
N ILE A 185 -11.94 10.93 0.53
CA ILE A 185 -11.25 9.67 0.87
C ILE A 185 -10.56 9.08 -0.36
N LEU A 186 -11.23 9.07 -1.53
CA LEU A 186 -10.63 8.63 -2.79
C LEU A 186 -9.37 9.44 -3.15
N MET A 187 -9.42 10.77 -3.01
CA MET A 187 -8.23 11.62 -3.20
C MET A 187 -7.10 11.24 -2.22
N GLY A 188 -7.43 10.92 -0.97
CA GLY A 188 -6.49 10.38 0.01
C GLY A 188 -5.78 9.12 -0.47
N PHE A 189 -6.50 8.15 -1.03
CA PHE A 189 -5.91 6.91 -1.55
C PHE A 189 -4.95 7.13 -2.72
N LEU A 190 -5.13 8.17 -3.54
CA LEU A 190 -4.23 8.50 -4.65
C LEU A 190 -2.88 9.04 -4.17
N VAL A 191 -2.84 9.70 -3.00
CA VAL A 191 -1.59 10.20 -2.41
C VAL A 191 -0.73 9.05 -1.88
N GLY A 192 -1.36 8.06 -1.26
CA GLY A 192 -0.68 6.89 -0.74
C GLY A 192 -1.59 6.01 0.11
N ASN A 193 -1.30 4.71 0.11
CA ASN A 193 -1.97 3.70 0.92
C ASN A 193 -1.06 2.47 1.01
N ASP A 194 -1.46 1.49 1.82
CA ASP A 194 -0.68 0.28 2.08
C ASP A 194 -0.73 -0.78 0.97
N PHE A 195 -1.61 -0.62 -0.03
CA PHE A 195 -2.00 -1.68 -0.96
C PHE A 195 -1.42 -1.51 -2.37
N ILE A 196 -1.28 -0.27 -2.84
CA ILE A 196 -0.70 0.06 -4.14
C ILE A 196 0.37 1.15 -3.99
N PRO A 197 1.40 1.18 -4.84
CA PRO A 197 2.40 2.25 -4.81
C PRO A 197 1.76 3.61 -5.05
N HIS A 198 2.27 4.65 -4.39
CA HIS A 198 1.93 6.04 -4.69
C HIS A 198 2.24 6.39 -6.15
N LEU A 199 1.40 7.25 -6.72
CA LEU A 199 1.63 7.80 -8.05
C LEU A 199 2.92 8.63 -8.08
N PRO A 200 3.67 8.63 -9.19
CA PRO A 200 4.82 9.50 -9.35
C PRO A 200 4.44 10.96 -9.06
N HIS A 201 5.30 11.68 -8.34
CA HIS A 201 5.16 13.12 -8.05
C HIS A 201 3.97 13.52 -7.16
N LEU A 202 3.05 12.61 -6.83
CA LEU A 202 1.96 12.85 -5.89
C LEU A 202 2.37 12.40 -4.47
N HIS A 203 3.01 13.31 -3.73
CA HIS A 203 3.36 13.09 -2.33
C HIS A 203 2.96 14.26 -1.45
N ILE A 204 2.63 13.99 -0.17
CA ILE A 204 2.24 15.04 0.80
C ILE A 204 3.33 16.10 0.94
N ASN A 205 4.61 15.69 0.98
CA ASN A 205 5.73 16.64 1.08
C ASN A 205 5.93 17.51 -0.18
N HIS A 206 5.22 17.21 -1.27
CA HIS A 206 5.26 17.95 -2.54
C HIS A 206 3.88 18.56 -2.88
N ASP A 207 3.11 18.96 -1.86
CA ASP A 207 1.80 19.64 -2.01
C ASP A 207 0.77 18.88 -2.87
N ALA A 208 0.77 17.55 -2.81
CA ALA A 208 -0.18 16.74 -3.57
C ALA A 208 -1.66 16.97 -3.18
N LEU A 209 -1.96 17.24 -1.90
CA LEU A 209 -3.34 17.45 -1.45
C LEU A 209 -3.96 18.72 -2.07
N PRO A 210 -3.35 19.91 -1.96
CA PRO A 210 -3.82 21.10 -2.68
C PRO A 210 -4.01 20.88 -4.18
N LEU A 211 -3.10 20.14 -4.82
CA LEU A 211 -3.18 19.80 -6.23
C LEU A 211 -4.43 18.97 -6.56
N LEU A 212 -4.67 17.90 -5.79
CA LEU A 212 -5.84 17.04 -5.95
C LEU A 212 -7.15 17.82 -5.74
N TYR A 213 -7.19 18.71 -4.73
CA TYR A 213 -8.36 19.51 -4.41
C TYR A 213 -8.68 20.53 -5.49
N ARG A 214 -7.68 21.25 -6.00
CA ARG A 214 -7.87 22.23 -7.09
C ARG A 214 -8.35 21.57 -8.37
N THR A 215 -7.78 20.40 -8.68
CA THR A 215 -8.23 19.57 -9.80
C THR A 215 -9.68 19.15 -9.61
N TYR A 216 -10.04 18.70 -8.41
CA TYR A 216 -11.39 18.23 -8.10
C TYR A 216 -12.42 19.36 -8.20
N ILE A 217 -12.12 20.52 -7.62
CA ILE A 217 -12.97 21.72 -7.69
C ILE A 217 -13.21 22.16 -9.14
N THR A 218 -12.19 22.01 -10.01
CA THR A 218 -12.29 22.37 -11.42
C THR A 218 -13.12 21.34 -12.21
N VAL A 219 -12.94 20.06 -11.94
CA VAL A 219 -13.55 18.97 -12.71
C VAL A 219 -14.98 18.68 -12.27
N LEU A 220 -15.27 18.64 -10.96
CA LEU A 220 -16.56 18.19 -10.43
C LEU A 220 -17.78 18.90 -11.06
N PRO A 221 -17.80 20.23 -11.29
CA PRO A 221 -18.94 20.91 -11.94
C PRO A 221 -19.21 20.45 -13.38
N THR A 222 -18.20 19.87 -14.04
CA THR A 222 -18.32 19.32 -15.40
C THR A 222 -18.82 17.87 -15.40
N LEU A 223 -18.87 17.24 -14.23
CA LEU A 223 -19.34 15.88 -14.04
C LEU A 223 -20.83 15.89 -13.69
N GLY A 224 -21.53 14.79 -14.02
CA GLY A 224 -22.94 14.62 -13.68
C GLY A 224 -23.18 14.08 -12.27
N GLY A 225 -22.13 13.95 -11.46
CA GLY A 225 -22.16 13.31 -10.14
C GLY A 225 -20.75 13.15 -9.55
N TYR A 226 -20.64 12.36 -8.48
CA TYR A 226 -19.41 12.14 -7.71
C TYR A 226 -18.47 11.12 -8.39
N LEU A 227 -17.22 11.05 -7.91
CA LEU A 227 -16.23 10.07 -8.38
C LEU A 227 -16.45 8.70 -7.75
N ASN A 228 -16.86 8.69 -6.48
CA ASN A 228 -17.06 7.52 -5.63
C ASN A 228 -18.48 7.55 -5.05
N GLU A 229 -19.25 6.51 -5.35
CA GLU A 229 -20.62 6.34 -4.87
C GLU A 229 -20.68 5.12 -3.94
N ASN A 230 -20.54 5.38 -2.63
CA ASN A 230 -20.55 4.35 -1.59
C ASN A 230 -19.56 3.20 -1.90
N GLY A 231 -18.29 3.55 -2.15
CA GLY A 231 -17.24 2.59 -2.45
C GLY A 231 -17.27 2.01 -3.87
N ASN A 232 -18.07 2.54 -4.79
CA ASN A 232 -18.08 2.18 -6.21
C ASN A 232 -17.56 3.36 -7.04
N LEU A 233 -16.52 3.15 -7.84
CA LEU A 233 -16.00 4.17 -8.74
C LEU A 233 -16.93 4.40 -9.92
N ASN A 234 -17.27 5.65 -10.17
CA ASN A 234 -17.77 6.07 -11.47
C ASN A 234 -16.58 6.25 -12.42
N LEU A 235 -16.26 5.21 -13.20
CA LEU A 235 -15.06 5.19 -14.03
C LEU A 235 -15.04 6.28 -15.11
N ALA A 236 -16.20 6.69 -15.63
CA ALA A 236 -16.28 7.78 -16.59
C ALA A 236 -15.96 9.14 -15.95
N HIS A 237 -16.41 9.36 -14.71
CA HIS A 237 -16.07 10.57 -13.95
C HIS A 237 -14.60 10.55 -13.50
N PHE A 238 -14.14 9.40 -13.02
CA PHE A 238 -12.77 9.20 -12.55
C PHE A 238 -11.75 9.36 -13.68
N GLU A 239 -12.06 8.89 -14.88
CA GLU A 239 -11.23 9.12 -16.07
C GLU A 239 -11.00 10.60 -16.33
N LYS A 240 -12.08 11.39 -16.41
CA LYS A 240 -11.99 12.85 -16.62
C LYS A 240 -11.17 13.55 -15.54
N TYR A 241 -11.30 13.08 -14.29
CA TYR A 241 -10.50 13.59 -13.18
C TYR A 241 -9.01 13.27 -13.35
N LEU A 242 -8.65 12.03 -13.68
CA LEU A 242 -7.27 11.63 -13.94
C LEU A 242 -6.68 12.30 -15.19
N GLU A 243 -7.46 12.50 -16.24
CA GLU A 243 -7.02 13.22 -17.44
C GLU A 243 -6.62 14.66 -17.14
N LYS A 244 -7.40 15.34 -16.29
CA LYS A 244 -7.06 16.69 -15.83
C LYS A 244 -5.83 16.67 -14.93
N LEU A 245 -5.73 15.69 -14.02
CA LEU A 245 -4.59 15.53 -13.14
C LEU A 245 -3.29 15.22 -13.91
N ALA A 246 -3.39 14.52 -15.04
CA ALA A 246 -2.27 14.21 -15.92
C ALA A 246 -1.68 15.43 -16.64
N GLU A 247 -2.36 16.58 -16.65
CA GLU A 247 -1.75 17.83 -17.13
C GLU A 247 -0.57 18.25 -16.25
N PHE A 248 -0.69 18.10 -14.94
CA PHE A 248 0.38 18.41 -13.98
C PHE A 248 1.59 17.50 -14.12
N ASP A 249 1.36 16.21 -14.40
CA ASP A 249 2.43 15.24 -14.69
C ASP A 249 3.24 15.70 -15.92
N ARG A 250 2.57 16.22 -16.96
CA ARG A 250 3.24 16.76 -18.16
C ARG A 250 3.98 18.07 -17.89
N GLU A 251 3.41 18.96 -17.10
CA GLU A 251 4.06 20.22 -16.71
C GLU A 251 5.33 19.95 -15.90
N HIS A 252 5.25 19.10 -14.88
CA HIS A 252 6.39 18.72 -14.06
C HIS A 252 7.48 18.05 -14.90
N PHE A 253 7.10 17.15 -15.81
CA PHE A 253 8.04 16.55 -16.75
C PHE A 253 8.76 17.61 -17.60
N SER A 254 8.04 18.63 -18.07
CA SER A 254 8.60 19.72 -18.84
C SER A 254 9.57 20.58 -18.01
N GLU A 255 9.26 20.86 -16.74
CA GLU A 255 10.15 21.63 -15.85
C GLU A 255 11.47 20.90 -15.59
N VAL A 256 11.40 19.63 -15.17
CA VAL A 256 12.58 18.79 -14.94
C VAL A 256 13.44 18.70 -16.20
N PHE A 257 12.80 18.63 -17.36
CA PHE A 257 13.48 18.61 -18.64
C PHE A 257 14.23 19.91 -18.95
N VAL A 258 13.61 21.08 -18.70
CA VAL A 258 14.25 22.38 -18.89
C VAL A 258 15.45 22.55 -17.97
N ASP A 259 15.33 22.13 -16.71
CA ASP A 259 16.42 22.17 -15.75
C ASP A 259 17.59 21.31 -16.21
N LEU A 260 17.34 20.08 -16.67
CA LEU A 260 18.38 19.18 -17.17
C LEU A 260 19.10 19.77 -18.39
N LYS A 261 18.37 20.40 -19.31
CA LYS A 261 18.96 21.15 -20.44
C LYS A 261 19.77 22.36 -20.00
N TRP A 262 19.32 23.08 -18.98
CA TRP A 262 20.07 24.22 -18.44
C TRP A 262 21.37 23.76 -17.77
N PHE A 263 21.32 22.66 -17.01
CA PHE A 263 22.50 22.01 -16.44
C PHE A 263 23.46 21.56 -17.56
N GLU A 264 22.94 20.99 -18.65
CA GLU A 264 23.72 20.63 -19.83
C GLU A 264 24.50 21.82 -20.39
N SER A 265 23.81 22.95 -20.55
CA SER A 265 24.40 24.18 -21.07
C SER A 265 25.49 24.78 -20.15
N LYS A 266 25.48 24.47 -18.85
CA LYS A 266 26.43 25.06 -17.88
C LYS A 266 27.63 24.19 -17.55
N VAL A 267 27.52 22.87 -17.63
CA VAL A 267 28.60 21.96 -17.21
C VAL A 267 29.58 21.66 -18.35
N GLY A 268 29.22 21.98 -19.60
CA GLY A 268 29.98 21.56 -20.77
C GLY A 268 29.93 20.04 -20.92
N ASN A 269 30.06 19.55 -22.15
CA ASN A 269 29.86 18.16 -22.59
C ASN A 269 30.66 17.05 -21.87
N LYS A 270 31.33 17.34 -20.75
CA LYS A 270 32.20 16.41 -20.03
C LYS A 270 31.49 15.61 -18.92
N TYR A 271 30.25 15.94 -18.55
CA TYR A 271 29.51 15.25 -17.47
C TYR A 271 28.07 14.83 -17.78
N LEU A 272 27.55 15.10 -18.99
CA LEU A 272 26.23 14.60 -19.36
C LEU A 272 26.36 13.24 -20.02
N ASN A 273 26.52 12.24 -19.16
CA ASN A 273 26.23 10.86 -19.51
C ASN A 273 24.76 10.78 -19.95
N GLU A 274 24.50 10.11 -21.07
CA GLU A 274 23.27 9.51 -21.62
C GLU A 274 21.87 10.02 -21.19
N ALA A 275 21.63 10.29 -19.91
CA ALA A 275 20.36 10.73 -19.31
C ALA A 275 19.77 12.01 -19.92
N ALA A 276 20.57 13.06 -20.17
CA ALA A 276 20.04 14.32 -20.74
C ALA A 276 19.71 14.22 -22.23
N GLY A 277 20.54 13.52 -23.03
CA GLY A 277 20.25 13.25 -24.43
C GLY A 277 18.97 12.40 -24.62
N LEU A 278 18.70 11.47 -23.70
CA LEU A 278 17.52 10.60 -23.74
C LEU A 278 16.22 11.31 -23.32
N LEU A 279 16.29 12.26 -22.40
CA LEU A 279 15.16 13.12 -22.02
C LEU A 279 14.71 14.04 -23.16
N ILE A 280 15.64 14.45 -24.03
CA ILE A 280 15.35 15.26 -25.23
C ILE A 280 14.52 14.47 -26.24
N ILE A 281 14.82 13.19 -26.40
CA ILE A 281 14.06 12.27 -27.25
C ILE A 281 12.66 12.07 -26.67
N LEU A 282 12.53 11.92 -25.35
CA LEU A 282 11.23 11.76 -24.68
C LEU A 282 10.34 13.01 -24.82
N PHE A 283 10.92 14.20 -24.69
CA PHE A 283 10.20 15.47 -24.85
C PHE A 283 9.68 15.65 -26.28
N TYR A 284 10.52 15.39 -27.30
CA TYR A 284 10.06 15.40 -28.69
C TYR A 284 8.98 14.34 -28.93
N PHE A 285 9.05 13.18 -28.27
CA PHE A 285 8.05 12.13 -28.38
C PHE A 285 6.71 12.53 -27.74
N ILE A 286 6.70 13.11 -26.54
CA ILE A 286 5.49 13.57 -25.84
C ILE A 286 4.82 14.74 -26.59
N LEU A 287 5.60 15.70 -27.09
CA LEU A 287 5.06 16.80 -27.90
C LEU A 287 4.52 16.31 -29.25
N PHE A 288 5.22 15.38 -29.92
CA PHE A 288 4.81 14.84 -31.21
C PHE A 288 3.55 13.95 -31.10
N PHE A 289 3.44 13.14 -30.03
CA PHE A 289 2.25 12.33 -29.74
C PHE A 289 1.04 13.17 -29.30
N SER A 290 1.26 14.34 -28.69
CA SER A 290 0.16 15.26 -28.34
C SER A 290 -0.53 15.85 -29.58
N GLN A 291 0.14 15.86 -30.76
CA GLN A 291 -0.45 16.31 -32.02
C GLN A 291 -1.04 15.17 -32.88
N THR A 292 -0.78 13.90 -32.55
CA THR A 292 -1.17 12.77 -33.40
C THR A 292 -1.53 11.53 -32.58
N PHE A 293 -2.71 11.50 -31.96
CA PHE A 293 -3.34 10.22 -31.63
C PHE A 293 -4.86 10.32 -31.60
N GLU A 294 -5.49 9.86 -32.69
CA GLU A 294 -6.86 9.37 -32.65
C GLU A 294 -6.92 8.09 -31.79
N ASP A 295 -7.59 8.19 -30.64
CA ASP A 295 -8.69 7.33 -30.17
C ASP A 295 -8.60 5.79 -30.03
N SER A 296 -7.47 5.08 -30.17
CA SER A 296 -7.58 3.60 -29.96
C SER A 296 -6.53 2.79 -29.19
N LEU A 297 -5.31 3.23 -28.89
CA LEU A 297 -4.28 2.19 -28.65
C LEU A 297 -4.05 1.63 -27.24
N CYS A 298 -4.43 2.29 -26.14
CA CYS A 298 -4.01 1.77 -24.83
C CYS A 298 -4.82 0.55 -24.40
N LEU A 299 -6.15 0.66 -24.27
CA LEU A 299 -6.95 -0.51 -23.89
C LEU A 299 -7.32 -1.44 -25.06
N ALA A 300 -7.36 -0.95 -26.30
CA ALA A 300 -7.58 -1.83 -27.46
C ALA A 300 -6.38 -2.75 -27.75
N ALA A 301 -5.21 -2.50 -27.15
CA ALA A 301 -4.11 -3.47 -27.16
C ALA A 301 -4.47 -4.77 -26.43
N LEU A 302 -5.47 -4.74 -25.53
CA LEU A 302 -5.99 -5.92 -24.83
C LEU A 302 -7.17 -6.58 -25.58
N ASP A 303 -7.47 -6.16 -26.82
CA ASP A 303 -8.69 -6.59 -27.50
C ASP A 303 -8.67 -8.10 -27.84
N GLY A 304 -9.52 -8.80 -27.11
CA GLY A 304 -9.69 -10.23 -27.06
C GLY A 304 -10.62 -10.54 -25.89
N GLY A 305 -11.90 -10.21 -26.04
CA GLY A 305 -12.98 -10.33 -25.06
C GLY A 305 -13.11 -11.69 -24.36
N LYS A 306 -12.19 -11.97 -23.45
CA LYS A 306 -12.24 -13.04 -22.45
C LYS A 306 -11.60 -12.49 -21.19
N ASP A 307 -12.32 -12.63 -20.08
CA ASP A 307 -11.90 -12.53 -18.67
C ASP A 307 -10.38 -12.64 -18.40
N SER A 308 -9.60 -11.65 -18.82
CA SER A 308 -8.18 -11.54 -18.49
C SER A 308 -8.09 -10.78 -17.18
N ARG A 309 -8.30 -11.53 -16.08
CA ARG A 309 -7.89 -11.10 -14.74
C ARG A 309 -6.45 -10.57 -14.80
N CYS A 310 -6.09 -9.63 -13.92
CA CYS A 310 -4.70 -9.21 -13.72
C CYS A 310 -3.85 -10.46 -13.41
N ALA A 311 -3.32 -11.11 -14.45
CA ALA A 311 -2.75 -12.44 -14.37
C ALA A 311 -1.26 -12.32 -14.06
N SER A 312 -0.77 -13.24 -13.24
CA SER A 312 0.65 -13.55 -13.14
C SER A 312 1.15 -14.01 -14.51
N GLY A 313 1.57 -13.07 -15.34
CA GLY A 313 2.38 -13.37 -16.50
C GLY A 313 3.72 -13.88 -15.97
N LYS A 314 4.14 -15.08 -16.38
CA LYS A 314 5.52 -15.53 -16.25
C LYS A 314 6.41 -14.52 -17.00
N GLY A 315 6.79 -13.45 -16.32
CA GLY A 315 7.77 -12.50 -16.79
C GLY A 315 9.08 -13.25 -16.91
N ILE A 316 9.60 -13.33 -18.13
CA ILE A 316 10.97 -13.76 -18.37
C ILE A 316 11.85 -12.85 -17.52
N HIS A 317 12.44 -13.39 -16.46
CA HIS A 317 13.41 -12.71 -15.61
C HIS A 317 14.70 -12.48 -16.40
N THR A 318 14.75 -11.43 -17.20
CA THR A 318 16.02 -10.86 -17.63
C THR A 318 16.43 -9.79 -16.64
N HIS A 319 17.31 -10.15 -15.71
CA HIS A 319 18.10 -9.20 -14.95
C HIS A 319 18.78 -8.23 -15.92
N THR A 320 18.26 -7.02 -16.02
CA THR A 320 18.94 -5.91 -16.70
C THR A 320 19.28 -4.87 -15.65
N HIS A 321 20.60 -4.73 -15.44
CA HIS A 321 21.22 -3.68 -14.66
C HIS A 321 20.80 -2.30 -15.19
N THR A 322 20.37 -1.38 -14.32
CA THR A 322 21.01 -0.07 -14.05
C THR A 322 20.02 0.93 -13.42
N HIS A 323 20.54 1.59 -12.38
CA HIS A 323 20.06 2.72 -11.57
C HIS A 323 19.02 3.71 -12.16
N THR A 324 17.92 3.89 -11.41
CA THR A 324 17.27 5.13 -10.92
C THR A 324 17.05 6.36 -11.82
N HIS A 325 17.38 6.33 -13.11
CA HIS A 325 16.86 7.25 -14.12
C HIS A 325 16.18 6.50 -15.28
N THR A 326 16.11 5.18 -15.16
CA THR A 326 15.99 4.24 -16.28
C THR A 326 14.68 3.47 -16.33
N HIS A 327 13.65 3.84 -15.56
CA HIS A 327 12.31 3.31 -15.87
C HIS A 327 11.81 3.81 -17.25
N THR A 328 12.47 4.85 -17.78
CA THR A 328 12.41 5.32 -19.17
C THR A 328 13.47 4.71 -20.11
N HIS A 329 14.64 4.29 -19.61
CA HIS A 329 15.86 4.15 -20.45
C HIS A 329 16.16 2.77 -21.09
N HIS A 330 15.42 1.69 -20.83
CA HIS A 330 15.67 0.39 -21.50
C HIS A 330 14.56 -0.10 -22.46
N THR A 331 13.57 0.73 -22.81
CA THR A 331 12.37 0.27 -23.54
C THR A 331 12.29 0.66 -25.02
N HIS A 332 13.36 1.15 -25.66
CA HIS A 332 13.29 1.65 -27.04
C HIS A 332 14.50 1.25 -27.92
N THR A 333 14.64 -0.05 -28.19
CA THR A 333 15.37 -0.54 -29.39
C THR A 333 14.41 -1.26 -30.34
N HIS A 334 14.65 -1.02 -31.62
CA HIS A 334 13.74 -1.17 -32.76
C HIS A 334 13.21 -2.59 -33.02
N THR A 335 11.89 -2.79 -32.90
CA THR A 335 11.04 -3.67 -33.74
C THR A 335 9.55 -3.39 -33.44
N HIS A 336 8.63 -3.55 -34.41
CA HIS A 336 7.18 -3.38 -34.20
C HIS A 336 6.61 -4.30 -33.09
N THR A 337 7.22 -5.47 -32.91
CA THR A 337 6.89 -6.45 -31.87
C THR A 337 7.23 -5.96 -30.46
N CYS A 338 8.30 -5.18 -30.28
CA CYS A 338 8.68 -4.58 -29.00
C CYS A 338 7.72 -3.46 -28.59
N LYS A 339 7.29 -2.63 -29.55
CA LYS A 339 6.29 -1.57 -29.32
C LYS A 339 4.93 -2.12 -28.88
N LYS A 340 4.45 -3.19 -29.51
CA LYS A 340 3.18 -3.84 -29.13
C LYS A 340 3.21 -4.38 -27.70
N LYS A 341 4.27 -5.12 -27.34
CA LYS A 341 4.46 -5.66 -25.97
C LYS A 341 4.57 -4.57 -24.90
N LYS A 342 5.13 -3.40 -25.24
CA LYS A 342 5.23 -2.25 -24.32
C LYS A 342 3.85 -1.65 -24.02
N ASN A 343 3.03 -1.43 -25.05
CA ASN A 343 1.70 -0.86 -24.86
C ASN A 343 0.79 -1.82 -24.09
N GLU A 344 0.89 -3.13 -24.33
CA GLU A 344 0.22 -4.15 -23.53
C GLU A 344 0.63 -4.10 -22.05
N PHE A 345 1.93 -3.91 -21.76
CA PHE A 345 2.41 -3.75 -20.38
C PHE A 345 1.84 -2.51 -19.69
N LEU A 346 1.92 -1.34 -20.33
CA LEU A 346 1.42 -0.08 -19.74
C LEU A 346 -0.09 -0.14 -19.52
N ALA A 347 -0.83 -0.68 -20.49
CA ALA A 347 -2.27 -0.88 -20.36
C ALA A 347 -2.62 -1.85 -19.23
N SER A 348 -1.87 -2.95 -19.08
CA SER A 348 -2.04 -3.89 -17.98
C SER A 348 -1.75 -3.24 -16.64
N GLN A 349 -0.68 -2.45 -16.52
CA GLN A 349 -0.33 -1.73 -15.30
C GLN A 349 -1.40 -0.70 -14.92
N ALA A 350 -1.85 0.12 -15.87
CA ALA A 350 -2.93 1.09 -15.68
C ALA A 350 -4.23 0.41 -15.25
N ARG A 351 -4.63 -0.68 -15.92
CA ARG A 351 -5.81 -1.48 -15.56
C ARG A 351 -5.71 -2.01 -14.14
N CYS A 352 -4.61 -2.67 -13.78
CA CYS A 352 -4.44 -3.24 -12.43
C CYS A 352 -4.38 -2.14 -11.35
N TYR A 353 -3.91 -0.93 -11.69
CA TYR A 353 -3.92 0.20 -10.77
C TYR A 353 -5.36 0.66 -10.48
N VAL A 354 -6.19 0.82 -11.51
CA VAL A 354 -7.62 1.19 -11.35
C VAL A 354 -8.41 0.09 -10.64
N GLU A 355 -8.17 -1.18 -10.98
CA GLU A 355 -8.69 -2.32 -10.22
C GLU A 355 -8.30 -2.24 -8.74
N GLY A 356 -7.06 -1.83 -8.45
CA GLY A 356 -6.58 -1.64 -7.09
C GLY A 356 -7.29 -0.53 -6.33
N ILE A 357 -7.50 0.64 -6.94
CA ILE A 357 -8.27 1.72 -6.30
C ILE A 357 -9.70 1.24 -5.98
N GLN A 358 -10.36 0.55 -6.91
CA GLN A 358 -11.69 -0.02 -6.67
C GLN A 358 -11.68 -1.08 -5.56
N TRP A 359 -10.64 -1.92 -5.51
CA TRP A 359 -10.49 -2.92 -4.44
C TRP A 359 -10.32 -2.25 -3.07
N ILE A 360 -9.50 -1.20 -2.97
CA ILE A 360 -9.28 -0.44 -1.73
C ILE A 360 -10.60 0.19 -1.27
N LEU A 361 -11.32 0.86 -2.18
CA LEU A 361 -12.63 1.42 -1.87
C LEU A 361 -13.58 0.37 -1.33
N HIS A 362 -13.68 -0.79 -1.97
CA HIS A 362 -14.50 -1.87 -1.43
C HIS A 362 -14.01 -2.36 -0.07
N TYR A 363 -12.70 -2.49 0.15
CA TYR A 363 -12.15 -2.95 1.42
C TYR A 363 -12.54 -2.02 2.58
N TYR A 364 -12.58 -0.71 2.33
CA TYR A 364 -12.97 0.31 3.31
C TYR A 364 -14.48 0.40 3.54
N TYR A 365 -15.31 0.30 2.49
CA TYR A 365 -16.76 0.52 2.58
C TYR A 365 -17.54 -0.79 2.78
N HIS A 366 -17.14 -1.86 2.10
CA HIS A 366 -17.87 -3.13 2.01
C HIS A 366 -17.14 -4.32 2.66
N GLY A 367 -15.91 -4.12 3.12
CA GLY A 367 -15.03 -5.21 3.56
C GLY A 367 -14.37 -5.93 2.39
N VAL A 368 -13.62 -6.99 2.70
CA VAL A 368 -12.77 -7.69 1.70
C VAL A 368 -13.63 -8.27 0.57
N GLN A 369 -13.37 -7.84 -0.67
CA GLN A 369 -14.00 -8.41 -1.88
C GLN A 369 -13.10 -9.40 -2.61
N SER A 370 -11.80 -9.44 -2.28
CA SER A 370 -10.90 -10.49 -2.73
C SER A 370 -9.76 -10.66 -1.74
N TRP A 371 -9.62 -11.86 -1.21
CA TRP A 371 -8.48 -12.26 -0.39
C TRP A 371 -7.22 -12.52 -1.21
N SER A 372 -7.37 -12.83 -2.51
CA SER A 372 -6.25 -13.23 -3.38
C SER A 372 -5.77 -12.10 -4.31
N TRP A 373 -6.52 -11.01 -4.45
CA TRP A 373 -6.10 -9.88 -5.29
C TRP A 373 -4.86 -9.19 -4.72
N TYR A 374 -3.95 -8.77 -5.60
CA TYR A 374 -2.79 -7.94 -5.27
C TYR A 374 -2.37 -7.14 -6.51
N TYR A 375 -1.65 -6.04 -6.30
CA TYR A 375 -1.07 -5.27 -7.39
C TYR A 375 0.31 -5.85 -7.78
N PRO A 376 0.48 -6.40 -9.00
CA PRO A 376 1.66 -7.19 -9.35
C PRO A 376 2.84 -6.37 -9.91
N TYR A 377 2.93 -5.09 -9.54
CA TYR A 377 4.02 -4.21 -9.96
C TYR A 377 4.60 -3.48 -8.75
N HIS A 378 5.90 -3.21 -8.78
CA HIS A 378 6.58 -2.47 -7.71
C HIS A 378 6.31 -0.95 -7.76
N TYR A 379 5.85 -0.45 -8.91
CA TYR A 379 5.62 0.98 -9.15
C TYR A 379 4.22 1.23 -9.72
N ALA A 380 3.66 2.40 -9.44
CA ALA A 380 2.43 2.89 -10.04
C ALA A 380 2.67 3.30 -11.52
N PRO A 381 1.64 3.30 -12.38
CA PRO A 381 1.72 3.90 -13.70
C PRO A 381 1.84 5.43 -13.58
N PHE A 382 2.24 6.09 -14.67
CA PHE A 382 2.06 7.54 -14.77
C PHE A 382 0.58 7.87 -14.98
N LEU A 383 0.14 9.03 -14.50
CA LEU A 383 -1.23 9.51 -14.70
C LEU A 383 -1.58 9.62 -16.19
N SER A 384 -0.60 10.07 -16.98
CA SER A 384 -0.74 10.21 -18.42
C SER A 384 -0.98 8.89 -19.18
N ASP A 385 -0.65 7.74 -18.57
CA ASP A 385 -0.87 6.39 -19.12
C ASP A 385 -2.23 5.78 -18.71
N VAL A 386 -2.90 6.31 -17.68
CA VAL A 386 -4.20 5.82 -17.22
C VAL A 386 -5.32 6.49 -18.01
N ARG A 387 -5.69 5.89 -19.16
CA ARG A 387 -6.75 6.37 -20.06
C ARG A 387 -7.65 5.24 -20.56
N ASN A 388 -8.81 5.59 -21.09
CA ASN A 388 -9.81 4.65 -21.64
C ASN A 388 -10.28 3.61 -20.61
N ILE A 389 -10.41 4.04 -19.36
CA ILE A 389 -10.87 3.27 -18.21
C ILE A 389 -12.39 3.30 -18.05
N ALA A 390 -13.10 4.24 -18.68
CA ALA A 390 -14.55 4.39 -18.53
C ALA A 390 -15.36 3.11 -18.86
N GLY A 391 -14.87 2.30 -19.82
CA GLY A 391 -15.48 1.04 -20.22
C GLY A 391 -15.00 -0.20 -19.47
N LEU A 392 -14.11 -0.05 -18.47
CA LEU A 392 -13.56 -1.19 -17.74
C LEU A 392 -14.64 -1.86 -16.90
N ARG A 393 -14.69 -3.20 -16.98
CA ARG A 393 -15.44 -4.02 -16.04
C ARG A 393 -14.48 -4.54 -14.97
N LEU A 394 -14.72 -4.13 -13.73
CA LEU A 394 -13.94 -4.52 -12.56
C LEU A 394 -14.72 -5.60 -11.80
N THR A 395 -14.14 -6.79 -11.64
CA THR A 395 -14.75 -7.91 -10.92
C THR A 395 -13.73 -8.56 -10.01
N PHE A 396 -14.18 -8.93 -8.81
CA PHE A 396 -13.34 -9.52 -7.78
C PHE A 396 -13.86 -10.90 -7.39
N ASP A 397 -12.97 -11.87 -7.37
CA ASP A 397 -13.25 -13.19 -6.80
C ASP A 397 -12.86 -13.17 -5.32
N LEU A 398 -13.81 -13.46 -4.44
CA LEU A 398 -13.59 -13.40 -2.98
C LEU A 398 -12.41 -14.28 -2.56
N GLY A 399 -12.29 -15.49 -3.12
CA GLY A 399 -11.24 -16.43 -2.73
C GLY A 399 -11.34 -16.84 -1.26
N LYS A 400 -10.21 -17.24 -0.66
CA LYS A 400 -10.12 -17.60 0.76
C LYS A 400 -8.91 -16.90 1.39
N PRO A 401 -8.97 -16.52 2.68
CA PRO A 401 -7.79 -16.04 3.38
C PRO A 401 -6.73 -17.16 3.45
N PHE A 402 -5.46 -16.77 3.38
CA PHE A 402 -4.35 -17.68 3.67
C PHE A 402 -4.49 -18.31 5.06
N MET A 403 -4.13 -19.59 5.17
CA MET A 403 -3.96 -20.24 6.46
C MET A 403 -2.78 -19.58 7.21
N PRO A 404 -2.74 -19.65 8.55
CA PRO A 404 -1.72 -18.93 9.31
C PRO A 404 -0.27 -19.23 8.90
N PHE A 405 0.07 -20.50 8.61
CA PHE A 405 1.42 -20.86 8.19
C PHE A 405 1.74 -20.50 6.73
N GLU A 406 0.75 -20.53 5.84
CA GLU A 406 0.88 -20.00 4.49
C GLU A 406 1.13 -18.49 4.54
N GLN A 407 0.38 -17.79 5.39
CA GLN A 407 0.59 -16.37 5.62
C GLN A 407 2.01 -16.13 6.15
N LEU A 408 2.47 -16.87 7.16
CA LEU A 408 3.82 -16.73 7.72
C LEU A 408 4.91 -16.95 6.66
N LEU A 409 4.81 -18.00 5.83
CA LEU A 409 5.73 -18.18 4.70
C LEU A 409 5.63 -17.02 3.71
N GLY A 410 4.43 -16.49 3.49
CA GLY A 410 4.17 -15.35 2.63
C GLY A 410 4.80 -14.04 3.09
N VAL A 411 5.03 -13.85 4.40
CA VAL A 411 5.43 -12.56 4.96
C VAL A 411 6.78 -12.55 5.68
N LEU A 412 7.25 -13.68 6.20
CA LEU A 412 8.49 -13.70 6.99
C LEU A 412 9.72 -13.74 6.09
N PRO A 413 10.80 -13.01 6.43
CA PRO A 413 12.11 -13.23 5.85
C PRO A 413 12.74 -14.52 6.41
N ALA A 414 13.69 -15.10 5.67
CA ALA A 414 14.39 -16.32 6.10
C ALA A 414 15.10 -16.18 7.46
N ALA A 415 15.52 -14.96 7.84
CA ALA A 415 16.09 -14.65 9.14
C ALA A 415 15.14 -14.94 10.33
N SER A 416 13.83 -14.90 10.10
CA SER A 416 12.80 -15.16 11.12
C SER A 416 12.16 -16.55 10.96
N LYS A 417 12.84 -17.51 10.32
CA LYS A 417 12.33 -18.88 10.11
C LYS A 417 11.94 -19.60 11.40
N ASP A 418 12.55 -19.25 12.54
CA ASP A 418 12.29 -19.90 13.83
C ASP A 418 10.87 -19.64 14.35
N LEU A 419 10.16 -18.67 13.77
CA LEU A 419 8.75 -18.40 14.04
C LEU A 419 7.80 -19.38 13.33
N LEU A 420 8.32 -20.18 12.39
CA LEU A 420 7.59 -21.26 11.71
C LEU A 420 7.88 -22.62 12.38
N PRO A 421 6.95 -23.58 12.29
CA PRO A 421 7.21 -24.95 12.70
C PRO A 421 8.44 -25.53 11.99
N LYS A 422 9.24 -26.34 12.71
CA LYS A 422 10.52 -26.90 12.21
C LYS A 422 10.43 -27.56 10.83
N CYS A 423 9.30 -28.22 10.54
CA CYS A 423 9.06 -28.87 9.26
C CYS A 423 8.98 -27.90 8.06
N TYR A 424 8.66 -26.62 8.26
CA TYR A 424 8.58 -25.62 7.18
C TYR A 424 9.86 -24.81 7.02
N GLN A 425 10.73 -24.74 8.03
CA GLN A 425 11.89 -23.85 8.05
C GLN A 425 12.85 -24.09 6.88
N HIS A 426 13.01 -25.34 6.47
CA HIS A 426 13.88 -25.71 5.34
C HIS A 426 13.42 -25.11 4.01
N LEU A 427 12.13 -24.80 3.85
CA LEU A 427 11.60 -24.17 2.63
C LEU A 427 12.17 -22.76 2.41
N MET A 428 12.57 -22.06 3.47
CA MET A 428 13.10 -20.70 3.38
C MET A 428 14.62 -20.65 3.21
N THR A 429 15.33 -21.76 3.47
CA THR A 429 16.81 -21.76 3.55
C THR A 429 17.50 -22.80 2.67
N SER A 430 16.82 -23.86 2.27
CA SER A 430 17.43 -24.90 1.45
C SER A 430 17.50 -24.46 -0.01
N GLU A 431 18.66 -24.60 -0.66
CA GLU A 431 18.82 -24.34 -2.09
C GLU A 431 17.92 -25.24 -2.96
N GLY A 432 17.56 -26.43 -2.47
CA GLY A 432 16.64 -27.34 -3.14
C GLY A 432 15.15 -27.00 -2.91
N SER A 433 14.85 -25.95 -2.15
CA SER A 433 13.47 -25.55 -1.90
C SER A 433 12.82 -25.00 -3.18
N PRO A 434 11.59 -25.42 -3.51
CA PRO A 434 10.87 -24.92 -4.69
C PRO A 434 10.47 -23.45 -4.60
N ILE A 435 10.57 -22.84 -3.40
CA ILE A 435 10.21 -21.44 -3.15
C ILE A 435 11.40 -20.59 -2.70
N ILE A 436 12.64 -21.08 -2.85
CA ILE A 436 13.85 -20.37 -2.41
C ILE A 436 14.02 -19.01 -3.11
N GLU A 437 13.51 -18.87 -4.33
CA GLU A 437 13.55 -17.61 -5.11
C GLU A 437 12.84 -16.44 -4.42
N TYR A 438 11.86 -16.70 -3.56
CA TYR A 438 11.13 -15.67 -2.81
C TYR A 438 11.88 -15.20 -1.55
N TYR A 439 12.98 -15.85 -1.17
CA TYR A 439 13.77 -15.53 0.02
C TYR A 439 15.22 -15.17 -0.34
N PRO A 440 15.44 -14.09 -1.11
CA PRO A 440 16.79 -13.68 -1.46
C PRO A 440 17.59 -13.25 -0.23
N LEU A 441 18.86 -13.65 -0.16
CA LEU A 441 19.78 -13.25 0.92
C LEU A 441 20.06 -11.74 0.93
N ASP A 442 20.09 -11.13 -0.26
CA ASP A 442 20.20 -9.68 -0.42
C ASP A 442 19.20 -9.21 -1.47
N PHE A 443 18.66 -8.02 -1.26
CA PHE A 443 17.65 -7.42 -2.13
C PHE A 443 17.99 -5.96 -2.37
N LYS A 444 17.63 -5.48 -3.57
CA LYS A 444 17.83 -4.09 -3.97
C LYS A 444 16.72 -3.21 -3.37
N THR A 445 17.11 -2.02 -2.94
CA THR A 445 16.18 -0.96 -2.55
C THR A 445 16.30 0.19 -3.54
N ASP A 446 15.18 0.84 -3.83
CA ASP A 446 15.11 2.01 -4.69
C ASP A 446 14.44 3.15 -3.92
N LEU A 447 15.16 4.26 -3.71
CA LEU A 447 14.62 5.43 -3.02
C LEU A 447 13.51 6.11 -3.82
N ASN A 448 13.47 5.99 -5.14
CA ASN A 448 12.44 6.57 -6.01
C ASN A 448 12.07 8.04 -5.64
N GLY A 449 13.08 8.88 -5.41
CA GLY A 449 12.91 10.29 -5.04
C GLY A 449 12.61 10.56 -3.56
N LYS A 450 12.53 9.52 -2.71
CA LYS A 450 12.40 9.66 -1.26
C LYS A 450 13.73 9.98 -0.58
N GLN A 451 13.64 10.65 0.56
CA GLN A 451 14.83 11.06 1.32
C GLN A 451 15.27 9.99 2.32
N GLN A 452 14.34 9.17 2.81
CA GLN A 452 14.60 8.22 3.88
C GLN A 452 14.61 6.78 3.34
N GLU A 453 15.57 5.98 3.79
CA GLU A 453 15.70 4.57 3.35
C GLU A 453 14.49 3.71 3.72
N TRP A 454 13.79 4.04 4.81
CA TRP A 454 12.57 3.33 5.21
C TRP A 454 11.37 3.59 4.29
N GLU A 455 11.43 4.63 3.44
CA GLU A 455 10.45 4.91 2.38
C GLU A 455 10.81 4.23 1.05
N ALA A 456 11.97 3.58 0.96
CA ALA A 456 12.47 2.98 -0.28
C ALA A 456 11.61 1.78 -0.72
N VAL A 457 11.47 1.64 -2.04
CA VAL A 457 10.84 0.48 -2.66
C VAL A 457 11.78 -0.72 -2.55
N VAL A 458 11.37 -1.72 -1.75
CA VAL A 458 12.10 -2.99 -1.58
C VAL A 458 11.77 -3.93 -2.75
N LEU A 459 12.76 -4.24 -3.59
CA LEU A 459 12.58 -5.06 -4.79
C LEU A 459 12.74 -6.55 -4.48
N ILE A 460 11.67 -7.15 -3.96
CA ILE A 460 11.55 -8.61 -3.76
C ILE A 460 10.56 -9.22 -4.74
N PRO A 461 10.73 -10.49 -5.16
CA PRO A 461 9.78 -11.18 -6.01
C PRO A 461 8.42 -11.36 -5.31
N PHE A 462 7.34 -11.35 -6.09
CA PHE A 462 6.00 -11.62 -5.57
C PHE A 462 5.75 -13.13 -5.49
N ILE A 463 5.19 -13.59 -4.38
CA ILE A 463 4.93 -15.01 -4.13
C ILE A 463 3.72 -15.49 -4.96
N ASP A 464 3.88 -16.66 -5.58
CA ASP A 464 2.79 -17.39 -6.23
C ASP A 464 1.98 -18.19 -5.19
N GLU A 465 0.73 -17.77 -4.97
CA GLU A 465 -0.23 -18.39 -4.05
C GLU A 465 -0.51 -19.86 -4.39
N ALA A 466 -0.63 -20.21 -5.67
CA ALA A 466 -0.94 -21.59 -6.08
C ALA A 466 0.23 -22.51 -5.76
N HIS A 467 1.46 -22.01 -5.94
CA HIS A 467 2.66 -22.75 -5.60
C HIS A 467 2.78 -22.94 -4.07
N LEU A 468 2.54 -21.89 -3.30
CA LEU A 468 2.62 -21.94 -1.84
C LEU A 468 1.58 -22.89 -1.23
N GLY A 469 0.32 -22.80 -1.65
CA GLY A 469 -0.76 -23.65 -1.15
C GLY A 469 -0.57 -25.13 -1.48
N HIS A 470 0.00 -25.47 -2.64
CA HIS A 470 0.30 -26.87 -2.97
C HIS A 470 1.38 -27.47 -2.05
N LEU A 471 2.40 -26.67 -1.71
CA LEU A 471 3.51 -27.10 -0.87
C LEU A 471 3.08 -27.32 0.58
N THR A 472 2.30 -26.42 1.15
CA THR A 472 1.79 -26.55 2.53
C THR A 472 0.91 -27.77 2.68
N VAL A 473 0.00 -28.02 1.74
CA VAL A 473 -0.86 -29.21 1.73
C VAL A 473 -0.02 -30.49 1.61
N THR A 474 0.95 -30.53 0.71
CA THR A 474 1.81 -31.71 0.50
C THR A 474 2.62 -32.04 1.76
N LEU A 475 3.21 -31.03 2.41
CA LEU A 475 3.94 -31.21 3.67
C LEU A 475 3.04 -31.68 4.81
N LEU A 476 1.82 -31.14 4.92
CA LEU A 476 0.83 -31.60 5.92
C LEU A 476 0.44 -33.06 5.69
N LEU A 477 0.30 -33.49 4.43
CA LEU A 477 -0.02 -34.88 4.09
C LEU A 477 1.14 -35.85 4.35
N LEU A 478 2.39 -35.38 4.33
CA LEU A 478 3.58 -36.20 4.63
C LEU A 478 3.87 -36.32 6.14
N LEU A 479 3.27 -35.46 6.96
CA LEU A 479 3.44 -35.44 8.42
C LEU A 479 2.36 -36.25 9.16
N ASN A 480 1.26 -36.61 8.46
CA ASN A 480 0.23 -37.54 8.91
C ASN A 480 0.47 -38.92 8.31
#